data_AF-A0A0J9SHK2-F1
#
_entry.id   AF-A0A0J9SHK2-F1
#
_cell.length_a   1.000
_cell.length_b   1.000
_cell.length_c   1.000
_cell.angle_alpha   90.00
_cell.angle_beta   90.00
_cell.angle_gamma   90.00
#
_symmetry.space_group_name_H-M   'P 1'
#
loop_
_entity.id
_entity.type
_entity.pdbx_description
1 polymer ?
#
loop_
_entity_poly.entity_id
_entity_poly.type
_entity_poly.pdbx_seq_one_letter_code
_entity_poly.pdbx_strand_id
1 'polypeptide(L)'
;MVSTYSGETVFFNSYCTKSLKYLEYLDDNYPDTEHQKQGIIYLYLWLYYYEVRNKINGENTLENMKKLMNLFETHHNLERNIHNVYNNHIERVLNNELNDLFYLYEKFDNFKKKKNCLDNICKCGQDCIQRYKSSIEKCGSNSNMYFCNELENFRNQYNEYRLTEKDCPEVDLYLPSYKKYSTSVIILISFITISVLSSLLFILYKVITIYIHLFIVQ
;
A
#
# COMPACT_ATOMS: atom_id res chain seq x y z
N MET A 1 -25.61 -29.93 -11.41
CA MET A 1 -26.63 -29.75 -10.35
C MET A 1 -26.25 -28.53 -9.55
N VAL A 2 -27.05 -27.46 -9.65
CA VAL A 2 -26.82 -26.20 -8.94
C VAL A 2 -27.36 -26.35 -7.52
N SER A 3 -26.50 -26.29 -6.51
CA SER A 3 -26.94 -26.21 -5.12
C SER A 3 -27.46 -24.79 -4.85
N THR A 4 -28.78 -24.64 -4.86
CA THR A 4 -29.46 -23.42 -4.46
C THR A 4 -29.38 -23.26 -2.94
N TYR A 5 -28.60 -22.28 -2.49
CA TYR A 5 -28.68 -21.74 -1.14
C TYR A 5 -29.82 -20.71 -1.08
N SER A 6 -30.77 -20.92 -0.17
CA SER A 6 -31.98 -20.11 -0.04
C SER A 6 -31.85 -19.07 1.08
N GLY A 7 -31.91 -17.79 0.69
CA GLY A 7 -32.04 -16.64 1.57
C GLY A 7 -31.08 -15.52 1.13
N GLU A 8 -31.61 -14.41 0.56
CA GLU A 8 -30.92 -13.21 0.01
C GLU A 8 -30.55 -13.19 -1.50
N THR A 9 -31.07 -14.12 -2.29
CA THR A 9 -30.55 -14.42 -3.66
C THR A 9 -30.73 -13.35 -4.74
N VAL A 10 -31.62 -12.37 -4.62
CA VAL A 10 -31.91 -11.44 -5.74
C VAL A 10 -30.82 -10.37 -5.90
N PHE A 11 -30.31 -9.82 -4.80
CA PHE A 11 -29.36 -8.70 -4.84
C PHE A 11 -27.94 -9.17 -5.24
N PHE A 12 -27.50 -10.30 -4.68
CA PHE A 12 -26.19 -10.91 -4.99
C PHE A 12 -26.10 -11.38 -6.45
N ASN A 13 -27.20 -11.93 -7.01
CA ASN A 13 -27.26 -12.35 -8.41
C ASN A 13 -27.04 -11.18 -9.40
N SER A 14 -27.50 -9.97 -9.03
CA SER A 14 -27.31 -8.76 -9.86
C SER A 14 -25.84 -8.32 -9.94
N TYR A 15 -25.08 -8.46 -8.85
CA TYR A 15 -23.66 -8.09 -8.82
C TYR A 15 -22.77 -9.14 -9.47
N CYS A 16 -23.07 -10.43 -9.28
CA CYS A 16 -22.42 -11.50 -10.05
C CYS A 16 -22.59 -11.27 -11.56
N THR A 17 -23.81 -10.96 -12.01
CA THR A 17 -24.09 -10.63 -13.42
C THR A 17 -23.29 -9.41 -13.90
N LYS A 18 -23.19 -8.35 -13.09
CA LYS A 18 -22.39 -7.17 -13.43
C LYS A 18 -20.90 -7.50 -13.54
N SER A 19 -20.38 -8.29 -12.61
CA SER A 19 -18.98 -8.72 -12.63
C SER A 19 -18.67 -9.58 -13.86
N LEU A 20 -19.55 -10.50 -14.24
CA LEU A 20 -19.40 -11.30 -15.46
C LEU A 20 -19.41 -10.42 -16.72
N LYS A 21 -20.36 -9.49 -16.84
CA LYS A 21 -20.41 -8.53 -17.96
C LYS A 21 -19.18 -7.63 -18.03
N TYR A 22 -18.63 -7.26 -16.89
CA TYR A 22 -17.39 -6.49 -16.84
C TYR A 22 -16.19 -7.31 -17.33
N LEU A 23 -16.10 -8.60 -16.96
CA LEU A 23 -15.08 -9.50 -17.48
C LEU A 23 -15.23 -9.73 -18.99
N GLU A 24 -16.45 -9.88 -19.48
CA GLU A 24 -16.74 -9.98 -20.93
C GLU A 24 -16.31 -8.70 -21.66
N TYR A 25 -16.68 -7.53 -21.14
CA TYR A 25 -16.25 -6.24 -21.68
C TYR A 25 -14.72 -6.10 -21.70
N LEU A 26 -14.03 -6.51 -20.63
CA LEU A 26 -12.56 -6.49 -20.60
C LEU A 26 -11.96 -7.41 -21.65
N ASP A 27 -12.47 -8.62 -21.80
CA ASP A 27 -11.95 -9.57 -22.79
C ASP A 27 -12.19 -9.12 -24.22
N ASP A 28 -13.39 -8.57 -24.51
CA ASP A 28 -13.77 -8.10 -25.85
C ASP A 28 -13.01 -6.84 -26.28
N ASN A 29 -12.78 -5.90 -25.36
CA ASN A 29 -12.30 -4.55 -25.70
C ASN A 29 -10.82 -4.34 -25.37
N TYR A 30 -10.25 -5.17 -24.50
CA TYR A 30 -8.86 -5.06 -24.05
C TYR A 30 -8.20 -6.45 -24.15
N PRO A 31 -7.84 -6.90 -25.36
CA PRO A 31 -7.28 -8.23 -25.56
C PRO A 31 -5.85 -8.37 -25.02
N ASP A 32 -5.17 -7.27 -24.70
CA ASP A 32 -3.82 -7.33 -24.16
C ASP A 32 -3.79 -7.73 -22.68
N THR A 33 -2.74 -8.46 -22.33
CA THR A 33 -2.59 -9.06 -21.01
C THR A 33 -2.47 -8.02 -19.88
N GLU A 34 -1.91 -6.84 -20.11
CA GLU A 34 -1.67 -5.85 -19.04
C GLU A 34 -2.96 -5.14 -18.62
N HIS A 35 -3.79 -4.71 -19.57
CA HIS A 35 -5.08 -4.13 -19.25
C HIS A 35 -6.02 -5.15 -18.60
N GLN A 36 -5.98 -6.42 -19.05
CA GLN A 36 -6.73 -7.49 -18.40
C GLN A 36 -6.26 -7.72 -16.96
N LYS A 37 -4.95 -7.81 -16.71
CA LYS A 37 -4.40 -7.92 -15.35
C LYS A 37 -4.92 -6.80 -14.44
N GLN A 38 -4.82 -5.55 -14.89
CA GLN A 38 -5.28 -4.38 -14.12
C GLN A 38 -6.79 -4.41 -13.88
N GLY A 39 -7.56 -4.73 -14.92
CA GLY A 39 -9.02 -4.81 -14.84
C GLY A 39 -9.51 -5.90 -13.88
N ILE A 40 -8.84 -7.05 -13.87
CA ILE A 40 -9.13 -8.15 -12.94
C ILE A 40 -8.79 -7.75 -11.50
N ILE A 41 -7.63 -7.13 -11.27
CA ILE A 41 -7.24 -6.63 -9.93
C ILE A 41 -8.26 -5.60 -9.44
N TYR A 42 -8.69 -4.69 -10.31
CA TYR A 42 -9.73 -3.71 -9.99
C TYR A 42 -11.03 -4.41 -9.53
N LEU A 43 -11.49 -5.41 -10.28
CA LEU A 43 -12.71 -6.14 -9.93
C LEU A 43 -12.59 -6.82 -8.56
N TYR A 44 -11.45 -7.47 -8.30
CA TYR A 44 -11.16 -8.09 -7.02
C TYR A 44 -11.24 -7.09 -5.86
N LEU A 45 -10.56 -5.94 -5.99
CA LEU A 45 -10.55 -4.90 -4.96
C LEU A 45 -11.94 -4.28 -4.75
N TRP A 46 -12.71 -4.14 -5.83
CA TRP A 46 -14.10 -3.67 -5.76
C TRP A 46 -15.00 -4.66 -5.02
N LEU A 47 -14.86 -5.97 -5.28
CA LEU A 47 -15.57 -7.04 -4.55
C LEU A 47 -15.18 -7.03 -3.06
N TYR A 48 -13.88 -6.98 -2.76
CA TYR A 48 -13.38 -6.91 -1.39
C TYR A 48 -13.99 -5.72 -0.64
N TYR A 49 -13.96 -4.54 -1.26
CA TYR A 49 -14.53 -3.32 -0.68
C TYR A 49 -16.04 -3.45 -0.42
N TYR A 50 -16.77 -4.08 -1.35
CA TYR A 50 -18.20 -4.32 -1.19
C TYR A 50 -18.50 -5.28 -0.03
N GLU A 51 -17.78 -6.40 0.07
CA GLU A 51 -17.95 -7.39 1.15
C GLU A 51 -17.68 -6.76 2.53
N VAL A 52 -16.57 -6.01 2.66
CA VAL A 52 -16.20 -5.32 3.91
C VAL A 52 -17.26 -4.28 4.30
N ARG A 53 -17.70 -3.43 3.36
CA ARG A 53 -18.70 -2.38 3.63
C ARG A 53 -20.02 -2.98 4.11
N ASN A 54 -20.47 -4.05 3.47
CA ASN A 54 -21.77 -4.65 3.76
C ASN A 54 -21.72 -5.65 4.92
N LYS A 55 -20.57 -5.78 5.61
CA LYS A 55 -20.37 -6.70 6.74
C LYS A 55 -20.76 -8.15 6.40
N ILE A 56 -20.43 -8.56 5.17
CA ILE A 56 -20.69 -9.93 4.71
C ILE A 56 -19.69 -10.83 5.42
N ASN A 57 -20.10 -11.39 6.56
CA ASN A 57 -19.23 -12.15 7.44
C ASN A 57 -18.99 -13.56 6.88
N GLY A 58 -17.74 -14.03 6.92
CA GLY A 58 -17.38 -15.40 6.55
C GLY A 58 -17.13 -15.63 5.06
N GLU A 59 -17.29 -14.62 4.22
CA GLU A 59 -16.91 -14.70 2.80
C GLU A 59 -15.40 -14.47 2.61
N ASN A 60 -14.83 -15.25 1.72
CA ASN A 60 -13.44 -15.14 1.31
C ASN A 60 -13.42 -14.55 -0.11
N THR A 61 -13.12 -13.26 -0.23
CA THR A 61 -13.09 -12.57 -1.53
C THR A 61 -12.24 -13.30 -2.56
N LEU A 62 -11.13 -13.92 -2.13
CA LEU A 62 -10.26 -14.68 -3.03
C LEU A 62 -10.99 -15.92 -3.58
N GLU A 63 -11.74 -16.63 -2.74
CA GLU A 63 -12.56 -17.77 -3.16
C GLU A 63 -13.73 -17.33 -4.05
N ASN A 64 -14.37 -16.22 -3.72
CA ASN A 64 -15.43 -15.63 -4.54
C ASN A 64 -14.91 -15.24 -5.94
N MET A 65 -13.71 -14.66 -6.00
CA MET A 65 -13.05 -14.32 -7.27
C MET A 65 -12.73 -15.56 -8.10
N LYS A 66 -12.22 -16.64 -7.47
CA LYS A 66 -12.01 -17.92 -8.16
C LYS A 66 -13.30 -18.51 -8.71
N LYS A 67 -14.37 -18.51 -7.91
CA LYS A 67 -15.69 -18.97 -8.34
C LYS A 67 -16.22 -18.16 -9.52
N LEU A 68 -16.05 -16.84 -9.48
CA LEU A 68 -16.46 -15.96 -10.58
C LEU A 68 -15.70 -16.27 -11.87
N MET A 69 -14.39 -16.49 -11.80
CA MET A 69 -13.57 -16.82 -12.96
C MET A 69 -13.90 -18.18 -13.57
N ASN A 70 -14.10 -19.20 -12.73
CA ASN A 70 -14.56 -20.52 -13.19
C ASN A 70 -15.96 -20.44 -13.82
N LEU A 71 -16.84 -19.62 -13.25
CA LEU A 71 -18.17 -19.39 -13.81
C LEU A 71 -18.08 -18.72 -15.17
N PHE A 72 -17.20 -17.73 -15.33
CA PHE A 72 -16.92 -17.08 -16.61
C PHE A 72 -16.44 -18.09 -17.67
N GLU A 73 -15.46 -18.93 -17.35
CA GLU A 73 -15.00 -20.02 -18.24
C GLU A 73 -16.11 -21.02 -18.57
N THR A 74 -17.04 -21.30 -17.65
CA THR A 74 -18.15 -22.21 -17.93
C THR A 74 -19.17 -21.60 -18.91
N HIS A 75 -19.37 -20.29 -18.85
CA HIS A 75 -20.34 -19.57 -19.70
C HIS A 75 -19.76 -19.15 -21.05
N HIS A 76 -18.42 -19.09 -21.16
CA HIS A 76 -17.72 -18.67 -22.36
C HIS A 76 -16.64 -19.71 -22.70
N ASN A 77 -16.65 -20.26 -23.91
CA ASN A 77 -15.68 -21.27 -24.36
C ASN A 77 -14.22 -20.91 -24.03
N LEU A 78 -13.35 -21.93 -23.94
CA LEU A 78 -11.90 -21.85 -23.61
C LEU A 78 -11.05 -20.88 -24.45
N GLU A 79 -11.63 -20.24 -25.47
CA GLU A 79 -10.97 -19.27 -26.36
C GLU A 79 -10.81 -17.87 -25.74
N ARG A 80 -11.49 -17.58 -24.62
CA ARG A 80 -11.41 -16.29 -23.94
C ARG A 80 -10.05 -16.09 -23.26
N ASN A 81 -9.37 -14.98 -23.56
CA ASN A 81 -8.01 -14.71 -23.07
C ASN A 81 -7.98 -14.40 -21.56
N ILE A 82 -9.01 -13.71 -21.06
CA ILE A 82 -9.05 -13.19 -19.69
C ILE A 82 -8.95 -14.28 -18.62
N HIS A 83 -9.50 -15.47 -18.88
CA HIS A 83 -9.38 -16.62 -17.96
C HIS A 83 -7.94 -17.13 -17.88
N ASN A 84 -7.25 -17.21 -19.02
CA ASN A 84 -5.84 -17.57 -19.08
C ASN A 84 -4.97 -16.52 -18.37
N VAL A 85 -5.26 -15.23 -18.56
CA VAL A 85 -4.57 -14.15 -17.85
C VAL A 85 -4.76 -14.26 -16.34
N TYR A 86 -5.99 -14.58 -15.89
CA TYR A 86 -6.26 -14.80 -14.47
C TYR A 86 -5.38 -15.91 -13.89
N ASN A 87 -5.43 -17.11 -14.47
CA ASN A 87 -4.73 -18.29 -13.95
C ASN A 87 -3.20 -18.15 -14.00
N ASN A 88 -2.67 -17.61 -15.10
CA ASN A 88 -1.22 -17.56 -15.31
C ASN A 88 -0.54 -16.39 -14.59
N HIS A 89 -1.27 -15.31 -14.32
CA HIS A 89 -0.66 -14.07 -13.85
C HIS A 89 -1.29 -13.46 -12.61
N ILE A 90 -2.59 -13.63 -12.37
CA ILE A 90 -3.30 -12.89 -11.32
C ILE A 90 -3.63 -13.73 -10.10
N GLU A 91 -3.96 -15.01 -10.25
CA GLU A 91 -4.43 -15.85 -9.13
C GLU A 91 -3.49 -15.78 -7.91
N ARG A 92 -2.17 -15.80 -8.15
CA ARG A 92 -1.14 -15.72 -7.09
C ARG A 92 -0.87 -14.31 -6.58
N VAL A 93 -1.26 -13.28 -7.34
CA VAL A 93 -1.12 -11.87 -6.98
C VAL A 93 -2.22 -11.47 -6.00
N LEU A 94 -3.43 -12.01 -6.16
CA LEU A 94 -4.55 -11.73 -5.27
C LEU A 94 -4.31 -12.38 -3.91
N ASN A 95 -4.16 -11.55 -2.88
CA ASN A 95 -3.88 -12.00 -1.53
C ASN A 95 -4.33 -10.95 -0.48
N ASN A 96 -4.20 -11.31 0.80
CA ASN A 96 -4.58 -10.41 1.90
C ASN A 96 -3.69 -9.17 2.01
N GLU A 97 -2.43 -9.24 1.56
CA GLU A 97 -1.51 -8.09 1.56
C GLU A 97 -1.96 -7.01 0.55
N LEU A 98 -2.48 -7.43 -0.61
CA LEU A 98 -3.09 -6.53 -1.60
C LEU A 98 -4.33 -5.83 -1.03
N ASN A 99 -5.15 -6.55 -0.27
CA ASN A 99 -6.30 -5.97 0.43
C ASN A 99 -5.87 -4.96 1.49
N ASP A 100 -4.81 -5.25 2.23
CA ASP A 100 -4.25 -4.33 3.22
C ASP A 100 -3.72 -3.05 2.58
N LEU A 101 -3.02 -3.15 1.45
CA LEU A 101 -2.59 -1.97 0.68
C LEU A 101 -3.79 -1.15 0.22
N PHE A 102 -4.77 -1.79 -0.41
CA PHE A 102 -5.97 -1.10 -0.90
C PHE A 102 -6.68 -0.33 0.21
N TYR A 103 -6.91 -0.97 1.36
CA TYR A 103 -7.60 -0.33 2.47
C TYR A 103 -6.77 0.80 3.09
N LEU A 104 -5.44 0.64 3.14
CA LEU A 104 -4.53 1.70 3.60
C LEU A 104 -4.60 2.93 2.69
N TYR A 105 -4.55 2.74 1.36
CA TYR A 105 -4.70 3.85 0.40
C TYR A 105 -6.09 4.48 0.44
N GLU A 106 -7.15 3.69 0.64
CA GLU A 106 -8.52 4.19 0.81
C GLU A 106 -8.64 5.09 2.05
N LYS A 107 -8.05 4.67 3.17
CA LYS A 107 -7.99 5.47 4.41
C LYS A 107 -7.20 6.76 4.22
N PHE A 108 -6.08 6.69 3.52
CA PHE A 108 -5.28 7.88 3.23
C PHE A 108 -6.01 8.86 2.31
N ASP A 109 -6.68 8.38 1.26
CA ASP A 109 -7.49 9.23 0.38
C ASP A 109 -8.64 9.89 1.13
N ASN A 110 -9.35 9.12 1.97
CA ASN A 110 -10.41 9.63 2.85
C ASN A 110 -9.89 10.71 3.80
N PHE A 111 -8.71 10.49 4.39
CA PHE A 111 -8.07 11.48 5.26
C PHE A 111 -7.67 12.75 4.50
N LYS A 112 -7.00 12.65 3.35
CA LYS A 112 -6.60 13.79 2.51
C LYS A 112 -7.81 14.62 2.06
N LYS A 113 -8.89 13.94 1.67
CA LYS A 113 -10.12 14.58 1.16
C LYS A 113 -11.13 14.91 2.24
N LYS A 114 -10.83 14.62 3.52
CA LYS A 114 -11.74 14.79 4.67
C LYS A 114 -13.07 14.05 4.49
N LYS A 115 -13.07 12.94 3.76
CA LYS A 115 -14.26 12.17 3.41
C LYS A 115 -14.53 11.11 4.48
N ASN A 116 -15.79 10.98 4.90
CA ASN A 116 -16.22 9.98 5.89
C ASN A 116 -15.49 10.05 7.25
N CYS A 117 -14.85 11.19 7.55
CA CYS A 117 -14.23 11.45 8.84
C CYS A 117 -15.29 12.04 9.75
N LEU A 118 -15.94 11.19 10.55
CA LEU A 118 -16.97 11.54 11.54
C LEU A 118 -16.46 12.67 12.45
N ASP A 119 -16.75 13.91 12.08
CA ASP A 119 -16.42 15.21 12.70
C ASP A 119 -14.97 15.46 13.16
N ASN A 120 -14.10 14.46 13.06
CA ASN A 120 -12.74 14.47 13.56
C ASN A 120 -11.79 13.92 12.48
N ILE A 121 -11.19 14.83 11.74
CA ILE A 121 -10.19 14.53 10.71
C ILE A 121 -8.92 13.90 11.30
N CYS A 122 -8.56 14.24 12.54
CA CYS A 122 -7.38 13.71 13.20
C CYS A 122 -7.55 12.24 13.56
N LYS A 123 -8.77 11.81 13.92
CA LYS A 123 -9.09 10.39 14.09
C LYS A 123 -8.92 9.60 12.79
N CYS A 124 -9.34 10.15 11.65
CA CYS A 124 -9.06 9.55 10.33
C CYS A 124 -7.55 9.41 10.08
N GLY A 125 -6.77 10.43 10.41
CA GLY A 125 -5.31 10.40 10.30
C GLY A 125 -4.68 9.34 11.20
N GLN A 126 -5.13 9.23 12.45
CA GLN A 126 -4.69 8.22 13.41
C GLN A 126 -5.00 6.81 12.92
N ASP A 127 -6.23 6.55 12.46
CA ASP A 127 -6.63 5.25 11.91
C ASP A 127 -5.74 4.85 10.71
N CYS A 128 -5.42 5.81 9.85
CA CYS A 128 -4.54 5.61 8.70
C CYS A 128 -3.11 5.24 9.14
N ILE A 129 -2.53 5.97 10.10
CA ILE A 129 -1.19 5.69 10.64
C ILE A 129 -1.16 4.33 11.33
N GLN A 130 -2.18 4.03 12.16
CA GLN A 130 -2.24 2.78 12.89
C GLN A 130 -2.27 1.60 11.90
N ARG A 131 -3.05 1.71 10.83
CA ARG A 131 -3.08 0.68 9.78
C ARG A 131 -1.72 0.54 9.09
N TYR A 132 -1.04 1.65 8.78
CA TYR A 132 0.32 1.60 8.25
C TYR A 132 1.28 0.87 9.20
N LYS A 133 1.29 1.22 10.49
CA LYS A 133 2.14 0.60 11.51
C LYS A 133 1.89 -0.91 11.62
N SER A 134 0.64 -1.35 11.62
CA SER A 134 0.33 -2.79 11.63
C SER A 134 0.73 -3.48 10.32
N SER A 135 0.65 -2.81 9.18
CA SER A 135 1.07 -3.36 7.89
C SER A 135 2.59 -3.50 7.79
N ILE A 136 3.35 -2.50 8.25
CA ILE A 136 4.81 -2.46 8.14
C ILE A 136 5.49 -3.50 9.04
N GLU A 137 4.85 -3.92 10.13
CA GLU A 137 5.33 -5.02 10.99
C GLU A 137 5.49 -6.35 10.23
N LYS A 138 4.76 -6.52 9.12
CA LYS A 138 4.89 -7.70 8.25
C LYS A 138 6.17 -7.68 7.40
N CYS A 139 6.86 -6.55 7.33
CA CYS A 139 8.09 -6.37 6.55
C CYS A 139 9.34 -6.80 7.35
N GLY A 140 9.93 -7.92 6.93
CA GLY A 140 11.10 -8.55 7.55
C GLY A 140 11.81 -9.50 6.57
N SER A 141 12.66 -10.39 7.08
CA SER A 141 13.57 -11.21 6.25
C SER A 141 12.88 -12.14 5.25
N ASN A 142 11.62 -12.51 5.48
CA ASN A 142 10.83 -13.40 4.62
C ASN A 142 9.55 -12.71 4.08
N SER A 143 9.56 -11.38 4.03
CA SER A 143 8.37 -10.61 3.61
C SER A 143 8.20 -10.57 2.10
N ASN A 144 6.96 -10.33 1.67
CA ASN A 144 6.68 -10.02 0.27
C ASN A 144 7.30 -8.65 -0.07
N MET A 145 8.37 -8.67 -0.86
CA MET A 145 9.12 -7.47 -1.21
C MET A 145 8.28 -6.46 -2.00
N TYR A 146 7.32 -6.91 -2.81
CA TYR A 146 6.42 -6.00 -3.53
C TYR A 146 5.51 -5.24 -2.56
N PHE A 147 4.89 -5.95 -1.61
CA PHE A 147 4.07 -5.34 -0.57
C PHE A 147 4.86 -4.30 0.24
N CYS A 148 6.06 -4.67 0.70
CA CYS A 148 6.89 -3.78 1.49
C CYS A 148 7.40 -2.56 0.70
N ASN A 149 7.79 -2.75 -0.56
CA ASN A 149 8.15 -1.64 -1.44
C ASN A 149 6.97 -0.68 -1.65
N GLU A 150 5.75 -1.18 -1.81
CA GLU A 150 4.56 -0.33 -1.91
C GLU A 150 4.23 0.41 -0.60
N LEU A 151 4.50 -0.19 0.57
CA LEU A 151 4.43 0.53 1.84
C LEU A 151 5.46 1.66 1.93
N GLU A 152 6.65 1.51 1.35
CA GLU A 152 7.63 2.61 1.27
C GLU A 152 7.18 3.72 0.31
N ASN A 153 6.54 3.36 -0.80
CA ASN A 153 5.93 4.35 -1.69
C ASN A 153 4.82 5.12 -0.97
N PHE A 154 3.97 4.41 -0.23
CA PHE A 154 2.96 5.01 0.63
C PHE A 154 3.59 5.95 1.67
N ARG A 155 4.64 5.50 2.36
CA ARG A 155 5.40 6.29 3.34
C ARG A 155 5.86 7.62 2.75
N ASN A 156 6.44 7.59 1.55
CA ASN A 156 6.91 8.79 0.86
C ASN A 156 5.73 9.74 0.57
N GLN A 157 4.63 9.23 0.00
CA GLN A 157 3.44 10.04 -0.29
C GLN A 157 2.79 10.65 0.97
N TYR A 158 2.79 9.91 2.07
CA TYR A 158 2.31 10.39 3.36
C TYR A 158 3.21 11.49 3.92
N ASN A 159 4.53 11.28 3.93
CA ASN A 159 5.47 12.26 4.48
C ASN A 159 5.55 13.53 3.62
N GLU A 160 5.25 13.44 2.32
CA GLU A 160 5.09 14.60 1.44
C GLU A 160 3.76 15.34 1.64
N TYR A 161 2.75 14.65 2.17
CA TYR A 161 1.49 15.27 2.52
C TYR A 161 1.71 16.22 3.70
N ARG A 162 1.62 17.52 3.43
CA ARG A 162 1.95 18.61 4.38
C ARG A 162 0.89 18.77 5.47
N LEU A 163 0.78 17.79 6.35
CA LEU A 163 0.16 17.99 7.65
C LEU A 163 1.06 18.87 8.51
N THR A 164 0.47 19.81 9.21
CA THR A 164 1.16 20.52 10.28
C THR A 164 0.75 19.96 11.63
N GLU A 165 1.65 20.03 12.61
CA GLU A 165 1.37 19.61 14.00
C GLU A 165 0.13 20.33 14.57
N LYS A 166 -0.16 21.55 14.10
CA LYS A 166 -1.33 22.34 14.51
C LYS A 166 -2.64 21.78 13.97
N ASP A 167 -2.62 21.09 12.83
CA ASP A 167 -3.83 20.55 12.20
C ASP A 167 -4.31 19.32 12.97
N CYS A 168 -3.37 18.45 13.37
CA CYS A 168 -3.63 17.24 14.14
C CYS A 168 -2.41 16.89 15.01
N PRO A 169 -2.34 17.39 16.26
CA PRO A 169 -1.17 17.18 17.14
C PRO A 169 -0.91 15.71 17.46
N GLU A 170 -1.96 14.90 17.38
CA GLU A 170 -1.96 13.48 17.77
C GLU A 170 -1.63 12.53 16.61
N VAL A 171 -1.36 13.06 15.43
CA VAL A 171 -1.07 12.32 14.19
C VAL A 171 0.43 12.45 13.92
N ASP A 172 1.14 11.32 13.85
CA ASP A 172 2.55 11.30 13.51
C ASP A 172 2.80 11.99 12.16
N LEU A 173 3.63 13.03 12.17
CA LEU A 173 3.97 13.78 10.94
C LEU A 173 4.84 12.96 9.97
N TYR A 174 5.53 11.95 10.48
CA TYR A 174 6.43 11.12 9.69
C TYR A 174 6.24 9.64 10.02
N LEU A 175 6.11 8.85 8.95
CA LEU A 175 6.01 7.41 9.05
C LEU A 175 7.40 6.75 9.02
N PRO A 176 7.65 5.74 9.88
CA PRO A 176 8.92 5.02 9.92
C PRO A 176 9.09 4.13 8.68
N SER A 177 10.33 3.98 8.20
CA SER A 177 10.69 3.09 7.10
C SER A 177 10.94 1.66 7.58
N TYR A 178 10.55 0.65 6.81
CA TYR A 178 10.91 -0.74 7.09
C TYR A 178 12.36 -1.05 6.69
N LYS A 179 12.90 -0.28 5.73
CA LYS A 179 14.29 -0.40 5.31
C LYS A 179 15.16 0.04 6.48
N LYS A 180 15.70 -0.95 7.20
CA LYS A 180 16.73 -0.72 8.20
C LYS A 180 17.99 -0.31 7.46
N TYR A 181 18.58 0.82 7.83
CA TYR A 181 19.94 1.12 7.42
C TYR A 181 20.82 -0.04 7.89
N SER A 182 21.62 -0.61 6.99
CA SER A 182 22.55 -1.66 7.40
C SER A 182 23.52 -1.10 8.44
N THR A 183 23.96 -1.95 9.36
CA THR A 183 24.95 -1.57 10.37
C THR A 183 26.17 -0.88 9.73
N SER A 184 26.57 -1.33 8.53
CA SER A 184 27.64 -0.72 7.74
C SER A 184 27.35 0.73 7.32
N VAL A 185 26.12 1.05 6.90
CA VAL A 185 25.73 2.43 6.54
C VAL A 185 25.74 3.34 7.77
N ILE A 186 25.23 2.85 8.90
CA ILE A 186 25.22 3.60 10.16
C ILE A 186 26.66 3.88 10.62
N ILE A 187 27.54 2.87 10.59
CA ILE A 187 28.96 3.02 10.93
C ILE A 187 29.63 4.02 9.99
N LEU A 188 29.36 3.94 8.68
CA LEU A 188 29.96 4.83 7.69
C LEU A 188 29.58 6.30 7.93
N ILE A 189 28.29 6.58 8.15
CA ILE A 189 27.82 7.92 8.50
C ILE A 189 28.50 8.42 9.77
N SER A 190 28.60 7.57 10.79
CA SER A 190 29.25 7.93 12.06
C SER A 190 30.73 8.27 11.85
N PHE A 191 31.46 7.48 11.05
CA PHE A 191 32.87 7.72 10.77
C PHE A 191 33.10 9.02 9.99
N ILE A 192 32.24 9.31 9.00
CA ILE A 192 32.30 10.55 8.22
C ILE A 192 32.06 11.76 9.14
N THR A 193 31.03 11.70 9.99
CA THR A 193 30.72 12.82 10.90
C THR A 193 31.86 13.11 11.88
N ILE A 194 32.48 12.08 12.47
CA ILE A 194 33.64 12.24 13.36
C ILE A 194 34.82 12.85 12.60
N SER A 195 35.09 12.37 11.38
CA SER A 195 36.20 12.86 10.55
C SER A 195 36.03 14.35 10.18
N VAL A 196 34.81 14.75 9.81
CA VAL A 196 34.49 16.15 9.50
C VAL A 196 34.65 17.02 10.74
N LEU A 197 34.11 16.58 11.89
CA LEU A 197 34.19 17.34 13.14
C LEU A 197 35.65 17.51 13.60
N SER A 198 36.45 16.45 13.53
CA SER A 198 37.88 16.48 13.84
C SER A 198 38.64 17.45 12.93
N SER A 199 38.34 17.43 11.63
CA SER A 199 38.97 18.34 10.65
C SER A 199 38.63 19.80 10.93
N LEU A 200 37.36 20.09 11.26
CA LEU A 200 36.92 21.44 11.64
C LEU A 200 37.63 21.93 12.91
N LEU A 201 37.72 21.09 13.95
CA LEU A 201 38.41 21.40 15.19
C LEU A 201 39.91 21.66 14.95
N PHE A 202 40.55 20.87 14.10
CA PHE A 202 41.96 21.05 13.75
C PHE A 202 42.21 22.38 13.03
N ILE A 203 41.34 22.75 12.07
CA ILE A 203 41.41 24.04 11.38
C ILE A 203 41.22 25.19 12.37
N LEU A 204 40.19 25.13 13.23
CA LEU A 204 39.93 26.12 14.27
C LEU A 204 41.11 26.28 15.21
N TYR A 205 41.68 25.18 15.69
CA TYR A 205 42.87 25.19 16.54
C TYR A 205 44.02 25.93 15.86
N LYS A 206 44.32 25.60 14.59
CA LYS A 206 45.39 26.25 13.84
C LYS A 206 45.15 27.76 13.66
N VAL A 207 43.92 28.18 13.36
CA VAL A 207 43.56 29.60 13.23
C VAL A 207 43.74 30.34 14.55
N ILE A 208 43.29 29.75 15.66
CA ILE A 208 43.44 30.34 17.01
C ILE A 208 44.94 30.47 17.37
N THR A 209 45.75 29.44 17.12
CA THR A 209 47.19 29.49 17.39
C THR A 209 47.88 30.59 16.58
N ILE A 210 47.56 30.74 15.30
CA ILE A 210 48.12 31.81 14.45
C ILE A 210 47.68 33.19 14.97
N TYR A 211 46.40 33.35 15.31
CA TYR A 211 45.87 34.60 15.86
C TYR A 211 46.58 35.00 17.15
N ILE A 212 46.74 34.06 18.09
CA ILE A 212 47.48 34.27 19.34
C ILE A 212 48.92 34.69 19.06
N HIS A 213 49.61 34.01 18.13
CA HIS A 213 50.98 34.38 17.76
C HIS A 213 51.07 35.79 17.18
N LEU A 214 50.13 36.21 16.34
CA LEU A 214 50.13 37.54 15.72
C LEU A 214 49.79 38.66 16.72
N PHE A 215 48.88 38.42 17.67
CA PHE A 215 48.42 39.45 18.62
C PHE A 215 49.21 39.53 19.93
N ILE A 216 49.92 38.47 20.34
CA ILE A 216 50.70 38.48 21.59
C ILE A 216 52.19 38.81 21.35
N VAL A 217 52.73 38.54 20.16
CA VAL A 217 54.16 38.74 19.85
C VAL A 217 54.43 40.14 19.22
N GLN A 218 53.46 41.04 19.24
CA GLN A 218 53.54 42.41 18.71
C GLN A 218 53.24 43.42 19.80
#